data_AF-A0A1I0WD13-F1
#
_entry.id   AF-A0A1I0WD13-F1
#
_cell.length_a   1.000
_cell.length_b   1.000
_cell.length_c   1.000
_cell.angle_alpha   90.00
_cell.angle_beta   90.00
_cell.angle_gamma   90.00
#
_symmetry.space_group_name_H-M   'P 1'
#
loop_
_entity.id
_entity.type
_entity.pdbx_description
1 polymer ?
#
loop_
_entity_poly.entity_id
_entity_poly.type
_entity_poly.pdbx_seq_one_letter_code
_entity_poly.pdbx_strand_id
1 'polypeptide(L)'
;MRYPLALALLYLAATLPHTALADPPEIRAAMATRTGDTWRIDVTIAHPDTGWDHYADGWEVIAPTGEGIGFRELLHPHVNEQPFTRSLQVSVPEGVGSLFIRARCLQDGWGETKVPLALE
;
A
#
# COMPACT_ATOMS: atom_id res chain seq x y z
N MET A 1 38.53 5.82 57.39
CA MET A 1 37.48 4.84 57.07
C MET A 1 36.20 5.59 56.70
N ARG A 2 35.60 5.24 55.56
CA ARG A 2 34.17 5.40 55.17
C ARG A 2 33.72 6.74 54.56
N TYR A 3 33.37 6.66 53.27
CA TYR A 3 32.62 7.62 52.44
C TYR A 3 31.23 7.93 53.04
N PRO A 4 30.57 9.03 52.62
CA PRO A 4 29.24 8.79 52.09
C PRO A 4 28.88 9.58 50.81
N LEU A 5 28.26 8.79 49.93
CA LEU A 5 27.09 9.08 49.12
C LEU A 5 27.21 10.14 48.00
N ALA A 6 27.48 9.60 46.82
CA ALA A 6 27.07 10.15 45.55
C ALA A 6 25.56 10.47 45.53
N LEU A 7 25.21 11.70 45.16
CA LEU A 7 23.87 12.05 44.72
C LEU A 7 23.63 11.36 43.37
N ALA A 8 22.74 10.36 43.37
CA ALA A 8 22.23 9.73 42.16
C ALA A 8 21.32 10.73 41.42
N LEU A 9 21.75 11.21 40.26
CA LEU A 9 20.90 11.92 39.32
C LEU A 9 19.97 10.91 38.64
N LEU A 10 18.69 10.91 39.03
CA LEU A 10 17.65 10.11 38.39
C LEU A 10 17.24 10.82 37.08
N TYR A 11 17.85 10.45 35.95
CA TYR A 11 17.38 10.83 34.61
C TYR A 11 16.11 10.04 34.29
N LEU A 12 14.93 10.62 34.58
CA LEU A 12 13.66 10.10 34.09
C LEU A 12 13.50 10.54 32.62
N ALA A 13 14.04 9.73 31.70
CA ALA A 13 13.81 9.90 30.27
C ALA A 13 12.33 9.57 29.97
N ALA A 14 11.51 10.60 29.75
CA ALA A 14 10.14 10.44 29.30
C ALA A 14 10.15 9.85 27.88
N THR A 15 9.84 8.57 27.76
CA THR A 15 9.57 7.93 26.47
C THR A 15 8.22 8.41 25.98
N LEU A 16 8.20 9.41 25.09
CA LEU A 16 6.99 9.75 24.36
C LEU A 16 6.55 8.51 23.57
N PRO A 17 5.27 8.09 23.65
CA PRO A 17 4.78 6.98 22.84
C PRO A 17 4.88 7.40 21.37
N HIS A 18 5.75 6.73 20.62
CA HIS A 18 5.74 6.81 19.17
C HIS A 18 4.54 5.98 18.72
N THR A 19 3.46 6.62 18.28
CA THR A 19 2.44 5.92 17.50
C THR A 19 3.13 5.48 16.22
N ALA A 20 3.59 4.23 16.19
CA ALA A 20 3.99 3.58 14.95
C ALA A 20 2.72 3.50 14.10
N LEU A 21 2.59 4.42 13.14
CA LEU A 21 1.64 4.23 12.05
C LEU A 21 2.08 2.97 11.32
N ALA A 22 1.14 2.10 10.99
CA ALA A 22 1.45 0.95 10.16
C ALA A 22 2.00 1.42 8.81
N ASP A 23 2.94 0.67 8.25
CA ASP A 23 3.47 0.99 6.92
C ASP A 23 2.33 0.91 5.90
N PRO A 24 2.17 1.92 5.01
CA PRO A 24 1.09 1.93 4.03
C PRO A 24 1.24 0.79 3.01
N PRO A 25 0.18 0.41 2.27
CA PRO A 25 0.29 -0.61 1.25
C PRO A 25 1.27 -0.19 0.15
N GLU A 26 2.24 -1.05 -0.13
CA GLU A 26 3.26 -0.83 -1.14
C GLU A 26 2.99 -1.65 -2.41
N ILE A 27 2.96 -0.98 -3.56
CA ILE A 27 2.92 -1.66 -4.87
C ILE A 27 4.36 -2.07 -5.21
N ARG A 28 4.63 -3.38 -5.16
CA ARG A 28 5.94 -3.96 -5.46
C ARG A 28 6.17 -4.17 -6.96
N ALA A 29 5.10 -4.43 -7.70
CA ALA A 29 5.13 -4.57 -9.16
C ALA A 29 3.74 -4.28 -9.74
N ALA A 30 3.71 -3.78 -10.98
CA ALA A 30 2.51 -3.66 -11.78
C ALA A 30 2.84 -4.00 -13.23
N MET A 31 1.96 -4.76 -13.89
CA MET A 31 2.11 -5.16 -15.29
C MET A 31 0.78 -5.03 -16.01
N ALA A 32 0.83 -4.56 -17.25
CA ALA A 32 -0.32 -4.48 -18.14
C ALA A 32 -0.14 -5.47 -19.29
N THR A 33 -1.19 -6.21 -19.63
CA THR A 33 -1.20 -7.11 -20.77
C THR A 33 -2.46 -6.88 -21.58
N ARG A 34 -2.32 -6.60 -22.87
CA ARG A 34 -3.46 -6.41 -23.76
C ARG A 34 -4.22 -7.72 -23.96
N THR A 35 -5.52 -7.70 -23.69
CA THR A 35 -6.45 -8.84 -23.87
C THR A 35 -7.65 -8.41 -24.70
N GLY A 36 -7.56 -8.59 -26.02
CA GLY A 36 -8.56 -8.08 -26.97
C GLY A 36 -8.64 -6.56 -26.91
N ASP A 37 -9.82 -6.03 -26.58
CA ASP A 37 -10.09 -4.59 -26.46
C ASP A 37 -9.94 -4.07 -25.02
N THR A 38 -9.45 -4.91 -24.10
CA THR A 38 -9.23 -4.57 -22.69
C THR A 38 -7.80 -4.82 -22.29
N TRP A 39 -7.43 -4.35 -21.10
CA TRP A 39 -6.13 -4.61 -20.48
C TRP A 39 -6.33 -5.40 -19.20
N ARG A 40 -5.59 -6.50 -19.09
CA ARG A 40 -5.38 -7.19 -17.82
C ARG A 40 -4.27 -6.47 -17.08
N ILE A 41 -4.58 -5.98 -15.89
CA ILE A 41 -3.63 -5.34 -14.99
C ILE A 41 -3.36 -6.30 -13.84
N ASP A 42 -2.10 -6.70 -13.67
CA ASP A 42 -1.62 -7.52 -12.56
C ASP A 42 -0.82 -6.63 -11.61
N VAL A 43 -1.22 -6.57 -10.33
CA VAL A 43 -0.58 -5.73 -9.30
C VAL A 43 -0.15 -6.60 -8.14
N THR A 44 1.12 -6.49 -7.78
CA THR A 44 1.74 -7.13 -6.62
C THR A 44 1.80 -6.11 -5.48
N ILE A 45 1.17 -6.43 -4.35
CA ILE A 45 1.09 -5.57 -3.16
C ILE A 45 1.80 -6.25 -1.99
N ALA A 46 2.46 -5.43 -1.16
CA ALA A 46 2.92 -5.78 0.16
C ALA A 46 2.27 -4.83 1.19
N HIS A 47 1.71 -5.37 2.27
CA HIS A 47 1.18 -4.59 3.38
C HIS A 47 1.33 -5.38 4.69
N PRO A 48 1.68 -4.73 5.82
CA PRO A 48 1.77 -5.39 7.12
C PRO A 48 0.37 -5.67 7.70
N ASP A 49 -0.41 -6.51 7.02
CA ASP A 49 -1.74 -6.94 7.47
C ASP A 49 -1.66 -7.56 8.87
N THR A 50 -2.52 -7.10 9.79
CA THR A 50 -2.62 -7.65 11.16
C THR A 50 -3.94 -8.38 11.41
N GLY A 51 -4.84 -8.42 10.44
CA GLY A 51 -6.13 -9.11 10.54
C GLY A 51 -7.26 -8.34 9.86
N TRP A 52 -8.51 -8.70 10.17
CA TRP A 52 -9.71 -8.17 9.52
C TRP A 52 -9.92 -6.67 9.73
N ASP A 53 -9.33 -6.09 10.76
CA ASP A 53 -9.47 -4.65 11.06
C ASP A 53 -8.40 -3.80 10.37
N HIS A 54 -7.34 -4.43 9.85
CA HIS A 54 -6.19 -3.72 9.30
C HIS A 54 -5.46 -4.58 8.26
N TYR A 55 -5.85 -4.36 7.00
CA TYR A 55 -5.26 -5.00 5.83
C TYR A 55 -5.44 -4.13 4.57
N ALA A 56 -4.70 -4.44 3.51
CA ALA A 56 -4.92 -3.81 2.20
C ALA A 56 -6.27 -4.23 1.60
N ASP A 57 -7.23 -3.31 1.48
CA ASP A 57 -8.60 -3.60 1.03
C ASP A 57 -8.80 -3.38 -0.49
N GLY A 58 -7.82 -2.80 -1.18
CA GLY A 58 -7.88 -2.71 -2.62
C GLY A 58 -6.82 -1.86 -3.29
N TRP A 59 -6.96 -1.72 -4.60
CA TRP A 59 -6.17 -0.81 -5.41
C TRP A 59 -6.98 -0.32 -6.61
N GLU A 60 -6.66 0.87 -7.10
CA GLU A 60 -7.30 1.49 -8.25
C GLU A 60 -6.35 1.66 -9.42
N VAL A 61 -6.94 1.67 -10.62
CA VAL A 61 -6.31 2.05 -11.88
C VAL A 61 -6.78 3.45 -12.23
N ILE A 62 -5.84 4.35 -12.47
CA ILE A 62 -6.10 5.78 -12.67
C ILE A 62 -5.61 6.18 -14.06
N ALA A 63 -6.46 6.85 -14.81
CA ALA A 63 -6.12 7.45 -16.10
C ALA A 63 -5.19 8.68 -15.91
N PRO A 64 -4.48 9.12 -16.96
CA PRO A 64 -3.66 10.34 -16.90
C PRO A 64 -4.44 11.61 -16.51
N THR A 65 -5.75 11.63 -16.74
CA THR A 65 -6.67 12.70 -16.33
C THR A 65 -6.89 12.77 -14.81
N GLY A 66 -6.45 11.76 -14.06
CA GLY A 66 -6.67 11.62 -12.63
C GLY A 66 -7.95 10.86 -12.27
N GLU A 67 -8.74 10.44 -13.26
CA GLU A 67 -9.96 9.65 -13.06
C GLU A 67 -9.63 8.18 -12.76
N GLY A 68 -10.29 7.60 -11.75
CA GLY A 68 -10.25 6.17 -11.49
C GLY A 68 -11.08 5.40 -12.51
N ILE A 69 -10.45 4.54 -13.31
CA ILE A 69 -11.09 3.76 -14.38
C ILE A 69 -11.27 2.28 -14.03
N GLY A 70 -10.83 1.87 -12.84
CA GLY A 70 -11.02 0.52 -12.33
C GLY A 70 -10.61 0.42 -10.87
N PHE A 71 -11.27 -0.46 -10.12
CA PHE A 71 -10.95 -0.76 -8.73
C PHE A 71 -10.96 -2.27 -8.51
N ARG A 72 -9.92 -2.78 -7.86
CA ARG A 72 -9.84 -4.16 -7.42
C ARG A 72 -9.98 -4.20 -5.91
N GLU A 73 -11.14 -4.69 -5.46
CA GLU A 73 -11.38 -4.99 -4.05
C GLU A 73 -10.64 -6.26 -3.62
N LEU A 74 -10.15 -6.24 -2.38
CA LEU A 74 -9.53 -7.36 -1.68
C LEU A 74 -10.38 -7.67 -0.45
N LEU A 75 -10.94 -8.88 -0.41
CA LEU A 75 -12.02 -9.21 0.52
C LEU A 75 -11.55 -9.87 1.82
N HIS A 76 -10.24 -10.07 1.99
CA HIS A 76 -9.69 -10.70 3.18
C HIS A 76 -8.24 -10.27 3.44
N PRO A 77 -7.75 -10.37 4.69
CA PRO A 77 -6.35 -10.17 5.01
C PRO A 77 -5.46 -11.24 4.36
N HIS A 78 -4.22 -10.85 4.05
CA HIS A 78 -3.16 -11.66 3.48
C HIS A 78 -1.96 -11.75 4.44
N VAL A 79 -2.18 -11.87 5.75
CA VAL A 79 -1.12 -11.89 6.80
C VAL A 79 0.02 -12.87 6.49
N ASN A 80 -0.30 -14.03 5.92
CA ASN A 80 0.66 -15.10 5.63
C ASN A 80 1.02 -15.22 4.13
N GLU A 81 0.58 -14.28 3.29
CA GLU A 81 0.78 -14.28 1.84
C GLU A 81 1.28 -12.90 1.43
N GLN A 82 2.53 -12.57 1.76
CA GLN A 82 3.14 -11.29 1.42
C GLN A 82 4.49 -11.48 0.69
N PRO A 83 4.73 -10.79 -0.44
CA PRO A 83 3.74 -10.04 -1.21
C PRO A 83 2.75 -10.97 -1.95
N PHE A 84 1.61 -10.44 -2.38
CA PHE A 84 0.64 -11.17 -3.19
C PHE A 84 0.23 -10.38 -4.44
N THR A 85 -0.21 -11.08 -5.48
CA THR A 85 -0.63 -10.48 -6.76
C THR A 85 -2.11 -10.71 -6.99
N ARG A 86 -2.84 -9.66 -7.39
CA ARG A 86 -4.22 -9.77 -7.88
C ARG A 86 -4.38 -8.96 -9.15
N SER A 87 -5.44 -9.28 -9.89
CA SER A 87 -5.61 -8.78 -11.26
C SER A 87 -6.99 -8.18 -11.49
N LEU A 88 -7.06 -7.23 -12.42
CA LEU A 88 -8.27 -6.55 -12.86
C LEU A 88 -8.29 -6.44 -14.38
N GLN A 89 -9.46 -6.63 -14.99
CA GLN A 89 -9.68 -6.28 -16.39
C GLN A 89 -10.21 -4.85 -16.47
N VAL A 90 -9.59 -4.01 -17.31
CA VAL A 90 -9.93 -2.60 -17.45
C VAL A 90 -10.03 -2.21 -18.92
N SER A 91 -11.08 -1.47 -19.26
CA SER A 91 -11.16 -0.78 -20.55
C SER A 91 -10.37 0.53 -20.46
N VAL A 92 -9.45 0.72 -21.40
CA VAL A 92 -8.60 1.91 -21.45
C VAL A 92 -8.97 2.72 -22.69
N PRO A 93 -9.20 4.04 -22.59
CA PRO A 93 -9.45 4.88 -23.76
C PRO A 93 -8.32 4.80 -24.79
N GLU A 94 -8.66 4.93 -26.07
CA GLU A 94 -7.67 4.97 -27.15
C GLU A 94 -6.69 6.14 -26.95
N GLY A 95 -5.43 5.92 -27.35
CA GLY A 95 -4.38 6.93 -27.26
C GLY A 95 -3.75 7.10 -25.88
N VAL A 96 -4.21 6.38 -24.85
CA VAL A 96 -3.56 6.35 -23.53
C VAL A 96 -2.37 5.40 -23.57
N GLY A 97 -1.17 5.91 -23.30
CA GLY A 97 0.07 5.11 -23.27
C GLY A 97 0.56 4.74 -21.86
N SER A 98 -0.05 5.31 -20.81
CA SER A 98 0.30 4.99 -19.42
C SER A 98 -0.87 5.23 -18.48
N LEU A 99 -0.86 4.51 -17.36
CA LEU A 99 -1.81 4.58 -16.27
C LEU A 99 -1.05 4.78 -14.95
N PHE A 100 -1.79 4.98 -13.87
CA PHE A 100 -1.24 4.91 -12.52
C PHE A 100 -2.00 3.90 -11.67
N ILE A 101 -1.29 3.26 -10.74
CA ILE A 101 -1.87 2.37 -9.74
C ILE A 101 -1.69 2.99 -8.35
N ARG A 102 -2.74 2.91 -7.52
CA ARG A 102 -2.71 3.35 -6.12
C ARG A 102 -3.38 2.33 -5.23
N ALA A 103 -2.73 1.96 -4.13
CA ALA A 103 -3.23 0.97 -3.18
C ALA A 103 -3.94 1.64 -2.00
N ARG A 104 -4.76 0.86 -1.30
CA ARG A 104 -5.61 1.30 -0.20
C ARG A 104 -5.55 0.31 0.98
N CYS A 105 -5.49 0.86 2.18
CA CYS A 105 -5.66 0.14 3.44
C CYS A 105 -7.10 0.36 3.94
N LEU A 106 -7.70 -0.68 4.53
CA LEU A 106 -9.04 -0.59 5.13
C LEU A 106 -9.12 0.51 6.20
N GLN A 107 -8.08 0.60 7.04
CA GLN A 107 -8.04 1.50 8.18
C GLN A 107 -7.54 2.89 7.81
N ASP A 108 -6.43 2.97 7.08
CA ASP A 108 -5.73 4.23 6.80
C ASP A 108 -6.15 4.88 5.47
N GLY A 109 -6.96 4.18 4.67
CA GLY A 109 -7.44 4.67 3.39
C GLY A 109 -6.37 4.62 2.29
N TRP A 110 -6.41 5.59 1.38
CA TRP A 110 -5.56 5.60 0.19
C TRP A 110 -4.10 5.92 0.53
N GLY A 111 -3.18 5.12 0.00
CA GLY A 111 -1.76 5.47 0.03
C GLY A 111 -1.46 6.72 -0.80
N GLU A 112 -0.41 7.45 -0.44
CA GLU A 112 -0.02 8.67 -1.15
C GLU A 112 0.68 8.39 -2.49
N THR A 113 1.31 7.22 -2.60
CA THR A 113 2.10 6.82 -3.77
C THR A 113 1.22 6.37 -4.93
N LYS A 114 1.45 6.97 -6.10
CA LYS A 114 0.94 6.50 -7.39
C LYS A 114 2.07 5.90 -8.21
N VAL A 115 1.98 4.61 -8.52
CA VAL A 115 2.98 3.91 -9.33
C VAL A 115 2.61 4.01 -10.82
N PRO A 116 3.49 4.56 -11.69
CA PRO A 116 3.22 4.60 -13.12
C PRO A 116 3.24 3.19 -13.72
N LEU A 117 2.36 2.96 -14.68
CA LEU A 117 2.23 1.71 -15.43
C LEU A 117 2.20 2.03 -16.93
N ALA A 118 3.23 1.62 -17.66
CA ALA A 118 3.26 1.75 -19.11
C ALA A 118 2.33 0.70 -19.75
N LEU A 119 1.70 1.08 -20.86
CA LEU A 119 0.93 0.18 -21.72
C LEU A 119 1.77 -0.13 -22.96
N GLU A 120 2.26 -1.37 -23.06
CA GLU A 120 3.09 -1.86 -24.18
C GLU A 120 2.29 -2.69 -25.19
#